data_AF-A0A060C534-F1
#
_entry.id   AF-A0A060C534-F1
#
_cell.length_a   1.000
_cell.length_b   1.000
_cell.length_c   1.000
_cell.angle_alpha   90.00
_cell.angle_beta   90.00
_cell.angle_gamma   90.00
#
_symmetry.space_group_name_H-M   'P 1'
#
loop_
_entity.id
_entity.type
_entity.pdbx_description
1 polymer ?
#
loop_
_entity_poly.entity_id
_entity_poly.type
_entity_poly.pdbx_seq_one_letter_code
_entity_poly.pdbx_strand_id
1 'polypeptide(L)'
;MNVNGTFDAIKYMYTYWPDPKNVTMIREKYIQLLSDFLYTAPNDKMIKLLVEQNVPVYMYVLNTTVESFKLPDWRKVPHNIEHFLLCGAPFLDVEMLPATSVLPE
;
A
#
# COMPACT_ATOMS: atom_id res chain seq x y z
N MET A 1 4.59 23.45 -18.11
CA MET A 1 5.02 22.78 -16.87
C MET A 1 6.53 22.56 -16.97
N ASN A 2 7.32 22.90 -15.94
CA ASN A 2 8.76 22.66 -15.96
C ASN A 2 9.04 21.20 -15.55
N VAL A 3 9.19 20.31 -16.53
CA VAL A 3 9.37 18.87 -16.29
C VAL A 3 10.59 18.59 -15.41
N ASN A 4 11.69 19.31 -15.62
CA ASN A 4 12.91 19.14 -14.82
C ASN A 4 12.65 19.54 -13.36
N GLY A 5 12.00 20.68 -13.14
CA GLY A 5 11.65 21.12 -11.78
C GLY A 5 10.70 20.15 -11.07
N THR A 6 9.74 19.57 -11.78
CA THR A 6 8.84 18.55 -11.21
C THR A 6 9.60 17.26 -10.87
N PHE A 7 10.47 16.79 -11.76
CA PHE A 7 11.30 15.61 -11.51
C PHE A 7 12.21 15.81 -10.29
N ASP A 8 12.90 16.95 -10.22
CA ASP A 8 13.80 17.28 -9.13
C ASP A 8 13.06 17.39 -7.79
N ALA A 9 11.86 17.98 -7.79
CA ALA A 9 11.02 18.05 -6.60
C ALA A 9 10.56 16.66 -6.12
N ILE A 10 10.11 15.79 -7.04
CA ILE A 10 9.72 14.42 -6.70
C ILE A 10 10.92 13.65 -6.15
N LYS A 11 12.06 13.71 -6.85
CA LYS A 11 13.29 13.10 -6.39
C LYS A 11 13.66 13.61 -5.00
N TYR A 12 13.55 14.92 -4.76
CA TYR A 12 13.89 15.51 -3.48
C TYR A 12 13.02 15.00 -2.33
N MET A 13 11.70 14.93 -2.54
CA MET A 13 10.73 14.48 -1.54
C MET A 13 10.90 13.01 -1.17
N TYR A 14 11.22 12.16 -2.15
CA TYR A 14 11.37 10.72 -1.95
C TYR A 14 12.83 10.27 -1.86
N THR A 15 13.77 11.16 -1.56
CA THR A 15 15.14 10.78 -1.22
C THR A 15 15.28 10.63 0.30
N TYR A 16 15.91 9.55 0.75
CA TYR A 16 16.32 9.41 2.15
C TYR A 16 17.64 10.16 2.38
N TRP A 17 17.52 11.43 2.78
CA TRP A 17 18.67 12.33 2.95
C TRP A 17 19.76 11.91 3.95
N PRO A 18 19.45 11.22 5.08
CA PRO A 18 20.49 10.78 6.00
C PRO A 18 21.48 9.79 5.37
N ASP A 19 21.02 8.95 4.43
CA ASP A 19 21.88 8.07 3.63
C ASP A 19 21.26 7.79 2.25
N PRO A 20 21.56 8.65 1.25
CA PRO A 20 20.96 8.53 -0.09
C PRO A 20 21.36 7.27 -0.86
N LYS A 21 22.39 6.54 -0.41
CA LYS A 21 22.88 5.32 -1.08
C LYS A 21 22.36 4.05 -0.42
N ASN A 22 21.59 4.16 0.66
CA ASN A 22 21.02 3.02 1.35
C ASN A 22 19.96 2.31 0.49
N VAL A 23 20.30 1.12 -0.03
CA VAL A 23 19.43 0.34 -0.93
C VAL A 23 18.07 0.01 -0.28
N THR A 24 18.05 -0.28 1.02
CA THR A 24 16.82 -0.54 1.75
C THR A 24 15.92 0.69 1.76
N MET A 25 16.47 1.87 2.06
CA MET A 25 15.68 3.10 2.11
C MET A 25 15.28 3.61 0.72
N ILE A 26 16.10 3.37 -0.30
CA ILE A 26 15.72 3.62 -1.71
C ILE A 26 14.47 2.81 -2.05
N ARG A 27 14.44 1.51 -1.69
CA ARG A 27 13.26 0.66 -1.90
C ARG A 27 12.04 1.20 -1.14
N GLU A 28 12.18 1.49 0.16
CA GLU A 28 11.05 1.99 0.97
C GLU A 28 10.49 3.30 0.40
N LYS A 29 11.37 4.22 -0.04
CA LYS A 29 10.94 5.49 -0.63
C LYS A 29 10.28 5.32 -2.00
N TYR A 30 10.74 4.36 -2.79
CA TYR A 30 10.10 4.02 -4.07
C TYR A 30 8.71 3.42 -3.85
N ILE A 31 8.55 2.54 -2.85
CA ILE A 31 7.24 2.00 -2.44
C ILE A 31 6.32 3.13 -1.98
N GLN A 32 6.81 4.06 -1.15
CA GLN A 32 6.05 5.24 -0.72
C GLN A 32 5.59 6.09 -1.91
N LEU A 33 6.48 6.42 -2.83
CA LEU A 33 6.16 7.22 -4.03
C LEU A 33 5.01 6.60 -4.83
N LEU A 34 5.10 5.31 -5.14
CA LEU A 34 4.06 4.64 -5.92
C LEU A 34 2.76 4.51 -5.14
N SER A 35 2.83 4.21 -3.84
CA SER A 35 1.64 4.08 -2.98
C SER A 35 0.89 5.41 -2.86
N ASP A 36 1.63 6.50 -2.64
CA ASP A 36 1.05 7.83 -2.52
C ASP A 36 0.46 8.31 -3.83
N PHE A 37 1.17 8.11 -4.95
CA PHE A 37 0.71 8.54 -6.26
C PHE A 37 -0.52 7.76 -6.75
N LEU A 38 -0.52 6.44 -6.60
CA LEU A 38 -1.58 5.59 -7.16
C LEU A 38 -2.80 5.44 -6.26
N TYR A 39 -2.62 5.48 -4.93
CA TYR A 39 -3.70 5.12 -3.99
C TYR A 39 -3.97 6.21 -2.95
N THR A 40 -2.96 6.66 -2.18
CA THR A 40 -3.19 7.55 -1.03
C THR A 40 -3.68 8.94 -1.45
N ALA A 41 -2.97 9.61 -2.35
CA ALA A 41 -3.29 10.97 -2.79
C ALA A 41 -4.65 11.08 -3.52
N PRO A 42 -5.00 10.19 -4.47
CA PRO A 42 -6.32 10.26 -5.09
C PRO A 42 -7.45 9.96 -4.08
N ASN A 43 -7.26 9.01 -3.15
CA ASN A 43 -8.23 8.73 -2.11
C ASN A 43 -8.43 9.92 -1.16
N ASP A 44 -7.35 10.55 -0.69
CA ASP A 44 -7.40 11.76 0.15
C ASP A 44 -8.15 12.91 -0.55
N LYS A 45 -7.87 13.14 -1.84
CA LYS A 45 -8.57 14.16 -2.62
C LYS A 45 -10.06 13.85 -2.75
N MET A 46 -10.42 12.59 -3.04
CA MET A 46 -11.82 12.17 -3.13
C MET A 46 -12.56 12.39 -1.81
N ILE A 47 -11.95 12.00 -0.69
CA ILE A 47 -12.54 12.15 0.66
C ILE A 47 -12.77 13.62 0.97
N LYS A 48 -11.79 14.50 0.72
CA LYS A 48 -11.94 15.95 0.92
C LYS A 48 -13.12 16.52 0.13
N LEU A 49 -13.26 16.14 -1.14
CA LEU A 49 -14.37 16.56 -1.99
C LEU A 49 -15.73 16.08 -1.43
N LEU A 50 -15.82 14.85 -0.92
CA LEU A 50 -17.06 14.33 -0.33
C LEU A 50 -17.43 15.05 0.97
N VAL A 51 -16.44 15.30 1.83
CA VAL A 51 -16.62 16.03 3.09
C VAL A 51 -17.06 17.48 2.83
N GLU A 52 -16.49 18.15 1.82
CA GLU A 52 -16.92 19.48 1.39
C GLU A 52 -18.40 19.52 0.98
N GLN A 53 -18.94 18.41 0.47
CA GLN A 53 -20.37 18.28 0.12
C GLN A 53 -21.23 17.80 1.30
N ASN A 54 -20.71 17.79 2.53
CA ASN A 54 -21.38 17.31 3.75
C ASN A 54 -21.82 15.83 3.67
N VAL A 55 -21.13 15.01 2.89
CA VAL A 55 -21.35 13.56 2.89
C VAL A 55 -20.64 12.95 4.11
N PRO A 56 -21.30 12.10 4.93
CA PRO A 56 -20.62 11.40 6.00
C PRO A 56 -19.64 10.36 5.42
N VAL A 57 -18.35 10.50 5.73
CA VAL A 57 -17.27 9.65 5.22
C VAL A 57 -16.54 8.96 6.37
N TYR A 58 -16.20 7.69 6.17
CA TYR A 58 -15.36 6.89 7.07
C TYR A 58 -14.14 6.40 6.30
N MET A 59 -12.96 6.64 6.83
CA MET A 59 -11.68 6.25 6.23
C MET A 59 -10.95 5.29 7.16
N TYR A 60 -10.27 4.29 6.59
CA TYR A 60 -9.42 3.36 7.31
C TYR A 60 -8.05 3.22 6.63
N VAL A 61 -7.09 2.69 7.39
CA VAL A 61 -5.80 2.25 6.87
C VAL A 61 -5.57 0.84 7.35
N LEU A 62 -5.31 -0.08 6.42
CA LEU A 62 -4.92 -1.45 6.77
C LEU A 62 -3.42 -1.50 7.04
N ASN A 63 -3.03 -1.82 8.28
CA ASN A 63 -1.62 -1.93 8.68
C ASN A 63 -1.24 -3.34 9.15
N THR A 64 -2.04 -4.35 8.78
CA THR A 64 -1.80 -5.76 9.12
C THR A 64 -1.89 -6.64 7.88
N THR A 65 -1.19 -7.76 7.91
CA THR A 65 -1.16 -8.78 6.86
C THR A 65 -1.46 -10.15 7.45
N VAL A 66 -1.69 -11.14 6.59
CA VAL A 66 -1.94 -12.53 7.00
C VAL A 66 -0.63 -13.31 6.97
N GLU A 67 -0.27 -13.95 8.08
CA GLU A 67 0.96 -14.73 8.21
C GLU A 67 1.07 -15.84 7.15
N SER A 68 -0.07 -16.46 6.81
CA SER A 68 -0.17 -17.55 5.84
C SER A 68 0.34 -17.21 4.44
N PHE A 69 0.47 -15.92 4.08
CA PHE A 69 1.01 -15.55 2.78
C PHE A 69 2.52 -15.79 2.64
N LYS A 70 3.27 -15.96 3.74
CA LYS A 70 4.72 -16.22 3.73
C LYS A 70 5.50 -15.25 2.82
N LEU A 71 5.10 -13.97 2.77
CA LEU A 71 5.71 -12.96 1.91
C LEU A 71 6.96 -12.37 2.56
N PRO A 72 7.93 -11.86 1.78
CA PRO A 72 9.07 -11.16 2.35
C PRO A 72 8.63 -9.94 3.18
N ASP A 73 9.23 -9.75 4.36
CA ASP A 73 8.86 -8.69 5.32
C ASP A 73 8.86 -7.28 4.73
N TRP A 74 9.74 -7.02 3.76
CA TRP A 74 9.84 -5.71 3.11
C TRP A 74 8.58 -5.31 2.34
N ARG A 75 7.73 -6.28 1.96
CA ARG A 75 6.49 -6.02 1.24
C ARG A 75 5.41 -5.43 2.14
N LYS A 76 5.54 -5.59 3.47
CA LYS A 76 4.58 -5.12 4.47
C LYS A 76 3.15 -5.59 4.14
N VAL A 77 2.27 -4.64 3.80
CA VAL A 77 0.84 -4.87 3.49
C VAL A 77 0.63 -4.52 2.02
N PRO A 78 0.69 -5.50 1.10
CA PRO A 78 0.50 -5.24 -0.32
C PRO A 78 -0.97 -4.89 -0.64
N HIS A 79 -1.17 -4.31 -1.82
CA HIS A 79 -2.50 -3.94 -2.31
C HIS A 79 -3.42 -5.16 -2.47
N ASN A 80 -4.72 -4.96 -2.27
CA ASN A 80 -5.77 -5.97 -2.40
C ASN A 80 -5.61 -7.17 -1.47
N ILE A 81 -5.11 -7.02 -0.24
CA ILE A 81 -5.15 -8.14 0.73
C ILE A 81 -6.32 -8.02 1.71
N GLU A 82 -6.87 -6.82 1.86
CA GLU A 82 -8.00 -6.53 2.74
C GLU A 82 -9.23 -7.37 2.41
N HIS A 83 -9.42 -7.74 1.13
CA HIS A 83 -10.58 -8.54 0.71
C HIS A 83 -10.61 -9.92 1.40
N PHE A 84 -9.45 -10.50 1.73
CA PHE A 84 -9.41 -11.75 2.50
C PHE A 84 -9.95 -11.56 3.92
N LEU A 85 -9.61 -10.43 4.55
CA LEU A 85 -10.11 -10.09 5.89
C LEU A 85 -11.61 -9.75 5.85
N LEU A 86 -12.04 -9.00 4.83
CA LEU A 86 -13.44 -8.59 4.67
C LEU A 86 -14.36 -9.76 4.35
N CYS A 87 -13.89 -10.73 3.55
CA CYS A 87 -14.66 -11.92 3.20
C CYS A 87 -14.59 -13.02 4.27
N GLY A 88 -13.87 -12.82 5.37
CA GLY A 88 -13.74 -13.81 6.44
C GLY A 88 -12.88 -15.01 6.07
N ALA A 89 -11.95 -14.88 5.11
CA ALA A 89 -11.06 -15.96 4.72
C ALA A 89 -10.27 -16.59 5.88
N PRO A 90 -9.82 -15.85 6.91
CA PRO A 90 -9.17 -16.44 8.09
C PRO A 90 -10.04 -17.42 8.89
N PHE A 91 -11.35 -17.43 8.67
CA PHE A 91 -12.29 -18.35 9.33
C PHE A 91 -12.70 -19.53 8.46
N LEU A 92 -12.14 -19.66 7.24
CA LEU A 92 -12.41 -20.79 6.37
C LEU A 92 -11.54 -21.98 6.76
N ASP A 93 -12.15 -23.16 6.73
CA ASP A 93 -11.41 -24.42 6.83
C ASP A 93 -10.52 -24.60 5.60
N VAL A 94 -9.41 -25.32 5.77
CA VAL A 94 -8.39 -25.52 4.72
C VAL A 94 -9.00 -26.17 3.47
N GLU A 95 -10.00 -27.04 3.66
CA GLU A 95 -10.75 -27.74 2.62
C GLU A 95 -11.58 -26.79 1.74
N MET A 96 -11.93 -25.61 2.24
CA MET A 96 -12.68 -24.59 1.50
C MET A 96 -11.77 -23.66 0.69
N LEU A 97 -10.46 -23.73 0.90
CA LEU A 97 -9.49 -22.95 0.13
C LEU A 97 -9.29 -23.56 -1.26
N PRO A 98 -9.02 -22.74 -2.31
CA PRO A 98 -8.73 -23.27 -3.64
C PRO A 98 -7.53 -24.23 -3.61
N ALA A 99 -7.61 -25.35 -4.33
CA ALA A 99 -6.52 -26.34 -4.37
C ALA A 99 -5.15 -25.74 -4.78
N THR A 100 -5.14 -24.64 -5.52
CA THR A 100 -3.94 -23.90 -5.96
C THR A 100 -3.35 -22.97 -4.91
N SER A 101 -4.01 -22.69 -3.78
CA SER A 101 -3.46 -21.84 -2.71
C SER A 101 -2.60 -22.60 -1.70
N VAL A 102 -2.49 -23.92 -1.84
CA VAL A 102 -1.58 -24.72 -1.02
C VAL A 102 -0.19 -24.62 -1.64
N LEU A 103 0.65 -23.72 -1.11
CA LEU A 103 2.06 -23.72 -1.46
C LEU A 103 2.68 -25.06 -1.02
N PRO A 104 3.48 -25.74 -1.87
CA PRO A 104 4.19 -26.94 -1.44
C PRO A 104 5.09 -26.61 -0.24
N GLU A 105 5.14 -27.55 0.70
CA GLU A 105 5.87 -27.45 1.97
C GLU A 105 7.34 -27.04 1.82
#